data_AF-A0A428KTG5-F1
#
_entry.id   AF-A0A428KTG5-F1
#
_cell.length_a   1.000
_cell.length_b   1.000
_cell.length_c   1.000
_cell.angle_alpha   90.00
_cell.angle_beta   90.00
_cell.angle_gamma   90.00
#
_symmetry.space_group_name_H-M   'P 1'
#
loop_
_entity.id
_entity.type
_entity.pdbx_description
1 polymer ?
#
loop_
_entity_poly.entity_id
_entity_poly.type
_entity_poly.pdbx_seq_one_letter_code
_entity_poly.pdbx_strand_id
1 'polypeptide(L)'
;MSNFAQLKDLVMSLEADFEKFYDKGNSAAGTRVRKGMQELKNMAQTIRTEVQNKKNDGGEAAPAAKAAPAKKAAAPAAKKAAPAKKK
;
A
#
# COMPACT_ATOMS: atom_id res chain seq x y z
N MET A 1 13.40 -17.20 11.76
CA MET A 1 13.79 -16.85 10.38
C MET A 1 12.62 -16.92 9.38
N SER A 2 11.37 -17.02 9.85
CA SER A 2 10.21 -17.26 8.97
C SER A 2 9.77 -16.05 8.12
N ASN A 3 9.90 -14.84 8.66
CA ASN A 3 9.33 -13.63 8.04
C ASN A 3 9.93 -13.29 6.66
N PHE A 4 11.24 -13.46 6.49
CA PHE A 4 11.91 -13.21 5.22
C PHE A 4 11.59 -14.28 4.18
N ALA A 5 11.57 -15.56 4.58
CA ALA A 5 11.19 -16.67 3.72
C ALA A 5 9.76 -16.48 3.18
N GLN A 6 8.81 -16.14 4.06
CA GLN A 6 7.42 -15.90 3.66
C GLN A 6 7.27 -14.73 2.69
N LEU A 7 8.00 -13.63 2.88
CA LEU A 7 8.00 -12.51 1.93
C LEU A 7 8.53 -12.95 0.55
N LYS A 8 9.63 -13.70 0.54
CA LYS A 8 10.23 -14.20 -0.70
C LYS A 8 9.27 -15.15 -1.41
N ASP A 9 8.70 -16.11 -0.70
CA ASP A 9 7.79 -17.10 -1.26
C ASP A 9 6.54 -16.44 -1.86
N LEU A 10 5.99 -15.42 -1.19
CA LEU A 10 4.86 -14.65 -1.70
C LEU A 10 5.21 -13.98 -3.04
N VAL A 11 6.37 -13.32 -3.13
CA VAL A 11 6.80 -12.67 -4.38
C VAL A 11 7.03 -13.69 -5.49
N MET A 12 7.70 -14.79 -5.19
CA MET A 12 7.96 -15.86 -6.17
C MET A 12 6.66 -16.50 -6.66
N SER A 13 5.66 -16.67 -5.80
CA SER A 13 4.35 -17.22 -6.20
C SER A 13 3.60 -16.33 -7.20
N LEU A 14 3.86 -15.02 -7.20
CA LEU A 14 3.17 -14.06 -8.04
C LEU A 14 3.82 -13.88 -9.41
N GLU A 15 5.03 -14.37 -9.63
CA GLU A 15 5.82 -14.19 -10.87
C GLU A 15 5.02 -14.52 -12.13
N ALA A 16 4.36 -15.68 -12.15
CA ALA A 16 3.54 -16.08 -13.30
C ALA A 16 2.30 -15.19 -13.52
N ASP A 17 1.74 -14.59 -12.46
CA ASP A 17 0.65 -13.63 -12.59
C ASP A 17 1.17 -12.25 -13.03
N PHE A 18 2.40 -11.87 -12.66
CA PHE A 18 3.09 -10.68 -13.17
C PHE A 18 3.27 -10.78 -14.69
N GLU A 19 3.88 -11.84 -15.20
CA GLU A 19 4.06 -12.05 -16.65
C GLU A 19 2.71 -12.00 -17.39
N LYS A 20 1.70 -12.73 -16.90
CA LYS A 20 0.37 -12.75 -17.52
C LYS A 20 -0.31 -11.38 -17.52
N PHE A 21 -0.11 -10.56 -16.49
CA PHE A 21 -0.72 -9.24 -16.42
C PHE A 21 0.01 -8.24 -17.31
N TYR A 22 1.34 -8.15 -17.21
CA TYR A 22 2.13 -7.14 -17.92
C TYR A 22 2.32 -7.47 -19.41
N ASP A 23 2.54 -8.74 -19.78
CA ASP A 23 2.80 -9.11 -21.17
C ASP A 23 1.51 -9.42 -21.94
N LYS A 24 0.52 -10.02 -21.26
CA LYS A 24 -0.70 -10.54 -21.91
C LYS A 24 -1.96 -9.75 -21.55
N GLY A 25 -1.88 -8.73 -20.71
CA GLY A 25 -3.02 -7.90 -20.33
C GLY A 25 -4.11 -8.63 -19.54
N ASN A 26 -3.80 -9.77 -18.90
CA ASN A 26 -4.81 -10.59 -18.23
C ASN A 26 -5.35 -9.92 -16.94
N SER A 27 -6.59 -9.45 -16.97
CA SER A 27 -7.21 -8.74 -15.84
C SER A 27 -7.38 -9.59 -14.57
N ALA A 28 -7.57 -10.91 -14.72
CA ALA A 28 -7.67 -11.82 -13.58
C ALA A 28 -6.31 -11.97 -12.86
N ALA A 29 -5.22 -12.06 -13.63
CA ALA A 29 -3.86 -12.06 -13.09
C ALA A 29 -3.55 -10.73 -12.39
N GLY A 30 -3.94 -9.60 -12.98
CA GLY A 30 -3.80 -8.28 -12.34
C GLY A 30 -4.52 -8.17 -10.99
N THR A 31 -5.69 -8.80 -10.85
CA THR A 31 -6.41 -8.86 -9.57
C THR A 31 -5.66 -9.67 -8.52
N ARG A 32 -5.01 -10.78 -8.92
CA ARG A 32 -4.19 -11.60 -8.02
C ARG A 32 -2.91 -10.89 -7.61
N VAL A 33 -2.19 -10.29 -8.55
CA VAL A 33 -1.01 -9.45 -8.28
C VAL A 33 -1.37 -8.35 -7.28
N ARG A 34 -2.47 -7.63 -7.49
CA ARG A 34 -2.91 -6.57 -6.57
C ARG A 34 -3.19 -7.09 -5.16
N LYS A 35 -3.86 -8.23 -5.03
CA LYS A 35 -4.14 -8.86 -3.72
C LYS A 35 -2.85 -9.32 -3.04
N GLY A 36 -1.97 -10.00 -3.77
CA GLY A 36 -0.67 -10.45 -3.25
C GLY A 36 0.22 -9.28 -2.82
N MET A 37 0.23 -8.18 -3.56
CA MET A 37 0.94 -6.96 -3.16
C MET A 37 0.34 -6.29 -1.91
N GLN A 38 -0.97 -6.39 -1.70
CA GLN A 38 -1.61 -5.90 -0.48
C GLN A 38 -1.17 -6.72 0.74
N GLU A 39 -1.08 -8.04 0.59
CA GLU A 39 -0.58 -8.95 1.62
C GLU A 39 0.89 -8.70 1.94
N LEU A 40 1.73 -8.53 0.91
CA LEU A 40 3.15 -8.20 1.07
C LEU A 40 3.34 -6.89 1.85
N LYS A 41 2.54 -5.85 1.57
CA LYS A 41 2.58 -4.60 2.32
C LYS A 41 2.31 -4.83 3.80
N ASN A 42 1.27 -5.59 4.12
CA ASN A 42 0.88 -5.86 5.51
C ASN A 42 1.98 -6.63 6.23
N MET A 43 2.51 -7.70 5.62
CA MET A 43 3.61 -8.48 6.18
C MET A 43 4.86 -7.62 6.43
N ALA A 44 5.27 -6.83 5.44
CA ALA A 44 6.42 -5.94 5.57
C ALA A 44 6.23 -4.92 6.70
N GLN A 45 5.01 -4.40 6.87
CA GLN A 45 4.69 -3.45 7.93
C GLN A 45 4.72 -4.08 9.32
N THR A 46 4.22 -5.31 9.46
CA THR A 46 4.33 -6.09 10.70
C THR A 46 5.79 -6.31 11.06
N ILE A 47 6.61 -6.79 10.12
CA ILE A 47 8.04 -7.07 10.35
C ILE A 47 8.78 -5.79 10.75
N ARG A 48 8.51 -4.67 10.07
CA ARG A 48 9.10 -3.37 10.43
C ARG A 48 8.76 -3.00 11.88
N THR A 49 7.50 -3.15 12.27
CA THR A 49 7.03 -2.82 13.62
C THR A 49 7.70 -3.74 14.65
N GLU A 50 7.83 -5.04 14.38
CA GLU A 50 8.54 -5.98 15.25
C GLU A 50 10.01 -5.59 15.44
N VAL A 51 10.70 -5.20 14.36
CA VAL A 51 12.10 -4.75 14.43
C VAL A 51 12.22 -3.46 15.25
N GLN A 52 11.29 -2.52 15.05
CA GLN A 52 11.26 -1.27 15.80
C GLN A 52 10.97 -1.52 17.29
N ASN A 53 10.03 -2.40 17.61
CA ASN A 53 9.71 -2.77 18.99
C ASN A 53 10.91 -3.44 19.65
N LYS A 54 11.57 -4.40 18.99
CA LYS A 54 12.81 -5.01 19.50
C LYS A 54 13.94 -4.01 19.76
N LYS A 55 14.04 -2.96 18.93
CA LYS A 55 14.99 -1.86 19.15
C LYS A 55 14.61 -1.04 20.38
N ASN A 56 13.33 -0.76 20.57
CA ASN A 56 12.81 0.04 21.68
C ASN A 56 12.77 -0.74 23.01
N ASP A 57 12.56 -2.05 22.99
CA ASP A 57 12.62 -2.92 24.18
C ASP A 57 14.05 -3.05 24.73
N GLY A 58 15.07 -2.75 23.92
CA GLY A 58 16.49 -2.71 24.31
C GLY A 58 17.00 -1.32 24.76
N GLY A 59 16.14 -0.30 24.82
CA GLY A 59 16.55 1.06 25.17
C GLY A 59 15.38 1.90 25.66
N GLU A 60 15.46 2.30 26.93
CA GLU A 60 14.52 3.17 27.63
C GLU A 60 14.07 4.40 26.79
N ALA A 61 12.76 4.43 26.51
CA ALA A 61 11.86 5.52 26.16
C ALA A 61 12.31 6.73 25.29
N ALA A 62 11.55 6.98 24.21
CA ALA A 62 10.93 8.29 23.96
C ALA A 62 9.66 8.16 23.08
N PRO A 63 8.49 8.66 23.53
CA PRO A 63 7.25 8.65 22.76
C PRO A 63 7.07 9.97 21.97
N ALA A 64 6.87 9.89 20.65
CA ALA A 64 6.24 10.93 19.82
C ALA A 64 6.05 10.36 18.39
N ALA A 65 4.93 10.46 17.69
CA ALA A 65 3.68 11.15 17.95
C ALA A 65 2.56 10.41 17.22
N LYS A 66 1.39 10.36 17.87
CA LYS A 66 0.11 10.26 17.16
C LYS A 66 0.03 11.44 16.19
N ALA A 67 -0.14 11.15 14.90
CA ALA A 67 -0.88 12.04 14.02
C ALA A 67 -2.05 11.22 13.45
N ALA A 68 -3.17 11.27 14.18
CA ALA A 68 -4.47 10.85 13.67
C ALA A 68 -4.98 11.89 12.63
N PRO A 69 -6.04 11.58 11.87
CA PRO A 69 -6.16 11.90 10.45
C PRO A 69 -6.67 13.31 10.19
N ALA A 70 -6.13 13.98 9.17
CA ALA A 70 -6.75 15.18 8.62
C ALA A 70 -8.00 14.81 7.80
N LYS A 71 -9.11 14.54 8.50
CA LYS A 71 -10.46 14.61 7.94
C LYS A 71 -10.82 16.10 7.85
N LYS A 72 -10.58 16.75 6.70
CA LYS A 72 -11.35 17.95 6.35
C LYS A 72 -12.61 17.46 5.64
N ALA A 73 -13.68 17.29 6.42
CA ALA A 73 -15.01 17.05 5.90
C ALA A 73 -15.64 18.36 5.39
N ALA A 74 -16.58 18.17 4.46
CA ALA A 74 -17.68 19.05 4.05
C ALA A 74 -17.44 20.03 2.86
N ALA A 75 -18.03 19.61 1.72
CA ALA A 75 -18.50 20.34 0.53
C ALA A 75 -19.55 21.44 0.90
N PRO A 76 -20.18 22.25 -0.01
CA PRO A 76 -20.51 21.98 -1.42
C PRO A 76 -20.59 23.18 -2.42
N ALA A 77 -20.93 22.83 -3.67
CA ALA A 77 -21.78 23.57 -4.63
C ALA A 77 -21.24 24.79 -5.43
N ALA A 78 -21.29 24.60 -6.75
CA ALA A 78 -21.93 25.43 -7.76
C ALA A 78 -21.19 26.59 -8.46
N LYS A 79 -21.21 26.48 -9.80
CA LYS A 79 -21.30 27.52 -10.84
C LYS A 79 -20.10 28.47 -11.07
N LYS A 80 -19.45 28.26 -12.21
CA LYS A 80 -19.34 29.26 -13.32
C LYS A 80 -18.83 28.53 -14.57
N ALA A 81 -19.70 28.29 -15.54
CA ALA A 81 -19.95 29.17 -16.69
C ALA A 81 -18.93 28.94 -17.81
N ALA A 82 -19.38 28.27 -18.86
CA ALA A 82 -18.76 28.30 -20.18
C ALA A 82 -18.64 29.75 -20.68
N PRO A 83 -17.58 30.08 -21.46
CA PRO A 83 -17.67 31.17 -22.40
C PRO A 83 -17.71 30.60 -23.81
N ALA A 84 -18.91 30.58 -24.39
CA ALA A 84 -19.05 30.80 -25.81
C ALA A 84 -18.73 32.27 -26.10
N LYS A 85 -17.75 32.54 -26.96
CA LYS A 85 -17.88 33.47 -28.12
C LYS A 85 -16.55 33.75 -28.82
N LYS A 86 -16.62 33.57 -30.15
CA LYS A 86 -16.04 34.38 -31.24
C LYS A 86 -14.51 34.38 -31.42
N LYS A 87 -14.05 33.67 -32.44
CA LYS A 87 -13.94 34.25 -33.79
C LYS A 87 -14.19 33.17 -34.84
#